data_AF-A0AAW1IG29-F1
#
_entry.id   AF-A0AAW1IG29-F1
#
_cell.length_a   1.000
_cell.length_b   1.000
_cell.length_c   1.000
_cell.angle_alpha   90.00
_cell.angle_beta   90.00
_cell.angle_gamma   90.00
#
_symmetry.space_group_name_H-M   'P 1'
#
loop_
_entity.id
_entity.type
_entity.pdbx_description
1 polymer ?
#
loop_
_entity_poly.entity_id
_entity_poly.type
_entity_poly.pdbx_seq_one_letter_code
_entity_poly.pdbx_strand_id
1 'polypeptide(L)'
;MIENADENNEIKINILHTVMISTAWEAVLQNTIVNCLPHAGFLPSVAIQEDDHFENENNIPLAQLILEAYVVDTDSNVTFDDFVDVDKDLATSGELNDEDLVINSKSLQTEEEAYEIDENQDNPGMEFEPPSTLEAIKALKIVRNHISFNDKLKEVYIKNVIILERAYVL
;
A
#
# COMPACT_ATOMS: atom_id res chain seq x y z
N MET A 1 13.35 -17.06 6.02
CA MET A 1 13.15 -18.20 5.12
C MET A 1 11.75 -18.69 5.40
N ILE A 2 10.77 -18.18 4.66
CA ILE A 2 9.38 -18.60 4.82
C ILE A 2 9.32 -19.90 4.04
N GLU A 3 9.35 -21.03 4.75
CA GLU A 3 9.14 -22.33 4.13
C GLU A 3 7.75 -22.32 3.48
N ASN A 4 7.72 -22.57 2.18
CA ASN A 4 6.51 -22.67 1.39
C ASN A 4 5.62 -23.75 2.00
N ALA A 5 4.52 -23.34 2.63
CA ALA A 5 3.49 -24.22 3.17
C ALA A 5 2.55 -24.77 2.08
N ASP A 6 3.00 -24.83 0.83
CA ASP A 6 2.29 -25.45 -0.29
C ASP A 6 2.73 -26.90 -0.46
N GLU A 7 2.78 -27.65 0.65
CA GLU A 7 2.51 -29.08 0.54
C GLU A 7 1.01 -29.19 0.26
N ASN A 8 0.69 -29.68 -0.95
CA ASN A 8 -0.65 -29.87 -1.49
C ASN A 8 -1.44 -30.93 -0.69
N ASN A 9 -1.64 -30.67 0.59
CA ASN A 9 -2.38 -31.47 1.52
C ASN A 9 -3.83 -31.02 1.37
N GLU A 10 -4.64 -31.79 0.66
CA GLU A 10 -6.07 -31.53 0.55
C GLU A 10 -6.66 -31.36 1.97
N ILE A 11 -6.94 -30.11 2.36
CA ILE A 11 -7.49 -29.80 3.67
C ILE A 11 -8.92 -30.36 3.69
N LYS A 12 -9.09 -31.58 4.19
CA LYS A 12 -10.39 -32.21 4.34
C LYS A 12 -11.10 -31.60 5.56
N ILE A 13 -11.91 -30.58 5.29
CA ILE A 13 -12.77 -29.96 6.30
C ILE A 13 -13.90 -30.94 6.65
N ASN A 14 -14.00 -31.30 7.93
CA ASN A 14 -15.08 -32.12 8.48
C ASN A 14 -16.04 -31.24 9.28
N ILE A 15 -17.28 -31.69 9.49
CA ILE A 15 -18.33 -31.01 10.27
C ILE A 15 -17.82 -30.60 11.66
N LEU A 16 -16.98 -31.42 12.29
CA LEU A 16 -16.37 -31.08 13.57
C LEU A 16 -15.51 -29.81 13.49
N HIS A 17 -14.75 -29.63 12.40
CA HIS A 17 -13.97 -28.41 12.18
C HIS A 17 -14.89 -27.19 11.99
N THR A 18 -16.01 -27.35 11.31
CA THR A 18 -17.01 -26.27 11.16
C THR A 18 -17.57 -25.83 12.51
N VAL A 19 -17.91 -26.78 13.39
CA VAL A 19 -18.38 -26.46 14.75
C VAL A 19 -17.30 -25.75 15.55
N MET A 20 -16.05 -26.24 15.49
CA MET A 20 -14.92 -25.60 16.19
C MET A 20 -14.68 -24.17 15.70
N ILE A 21 -14.72 -23.93 14.38
CA ILE A 21 -14.57 -22.59 13.80
C ILE A 21 -15.72 -21.69 14.25
N SER A 22 -16.97 -22.18 14.24
CA SER A 22 -18.13 -21.42 14.73
C SER A 22 -17.94 -20.99 16.19
N THR A 23 -17.57 -21.92 17.06
CA THR A 23 -17.35 -21.63 18.48
C THR A 23 -16.16 -20.70 18.71
N ALA A 24 -15.11 -20.82 17.89
CA ALA A 24 -13.95 -19.94 17.95
C ALA A 24 -14.31 -18.53 17.49
N TRP A 25 -15.14 -18.40 16.44
CA TRP A 25 -15.62 -17.13 15.92
C TRP A 25 -16.54 -16.41 16.90
N GLU A 26 -17.43 -17.14 17.58
CA GLU A 26 -18.28 -16.59 18.66
C GLU A 26 -17.48 -16.05 19.85
N ALA A 27 -16.26 -16.57 20.07
CA ALA A 27 -15.36 -16.10 21.12
C ALA A 27 -14.52 -14.87 20.71
N VAL A 28 -14.58 -14.46 19.44
CA VAL A 28 -13.88 -13.27 18.96
C VAL A 28 -14.60 -12.02 19.47
N LEU A 29 -13.90 -11.25 20.32
CA LEU A 29 -14.39 -9.96 20.79
C LEU A 29 -14.10 -8.88 19.74
N GLN A 30 -14.91 -7.81 19.74
CA GLN A 30 -14.69 -6.66 18.86
C GLN A 30 -13.28 -6.09 19.00
N ASN A 31 -12.76 -6.02 20.24
CA ASN A 31 -11.39 -5.59 20.50
C ASN A 31 -10.34 -6.50 19.84
N THR A 32 -10.60 -7.80 19.72
CA THR A 32 -9.70 -8.73 19.02
C THR A 32 -9.64 -8.39 17.53
N ILE A 33 -10.77 -8.05 16.90
CA ILE A 33 -10.84 -7.67 15.48
C ILE A 33 -10.06 -6.37 15.25
N VAL A 34 -10.32 -5.34 16.06
CA VAL A 34 -9.65 -4.04 15.98
C VAL A 34 -8.13 -4.19 16.12
N ASN A 35 -7.67 -5.02 17.06
CA ASN A 35 -6.24 -5.25 17.25
C ASN A 35 -5.59 -6.07 16.11
N CYS A 36 -6.35 -6.89 15.40
CA CYS A 36 -5.83 -7.69 14.29
C CYS A 36 -5.71 -6.91 12.98
N LEU A 37 -6.57 -5.92 12.73
CA LEU A 37 -6.58 -5.14 11.48
C LEU A 37 -5.25 -4.42 11.16
N PRO A 38 -4.56 -3.79 12.13
CA PRO A 38 -3.25 -3.19 11.90
C PRO A 38 -2.16 -4.21 11.55
N HIS A 39 -2.19 -5.39 12.18
CA HIS A 39 -1.22 -6.46 11.90
C HIS A 39 -1.40 -7.08 10.52
N ALA A 40 -2.62 -7.07 9.99
CA ALA A 40 -2.92 -7.48 8.62
C ALA A 40 -2.64 -6.37 7.58
N GLY A 41 -2.24 -5.17 8.01
CA GLY A 41 -1.91 -4.05 7.12
C GLY A 41 -3.13 -3.31 6.56
N PHE A 42 -4.34 -3.62 7.03
CA PHE A 42 -5.55 -2.89 6.63
C PHE A 42 -5.60 -1.48 7.23
N LEU A 43 -4.95 -1.28 8.38
CA LEU A 43 -4.82 0.03 9.03
C LEU A 43 -3.35 0.30 9.37
N PRO A 44 -2.85 1.53 9.21
CA PRO A 44 -1.54 1.90 9.72
C PRO A 44 -1.55 1.77 11.25
N SER A 45 -0.48 1.22 11.84
CA SER A 45 -0.36 0.90 13.28
C SER A 45 -0.55 2.09 14.24
N VAL A 46 -0.69 3.30 13.71
CA VAL A 46 -0.91 4.57 14.44
C VAL A 46 -2.41 4.93 14.54
N ALA A 47 -3.30 4.21 13.83
CA ALA A 47 -4.73 4.53 13.75
C ALA A 47 -5.58 4.05 14.94
N ILE A 48 -5.00 3.35 15.92
CA ILE A 48 -5.73 2.97 17.15
C ILE A 48 -5.66 4.15 18.13
N GLN A 49 -6.33 5.25 17.79
CA GLN A 49 -6.81 6.16 18.83
C GLN A 49 -8.12 5.56 19.32
N GLU A 50 -8.24 5.39 20.63
CA GLU A 50 -9.43 4.92 21.34
C GLU A 50 -10.57 5.94 21.19
N ASP A 51 -11.10 6.10 19.98
CA ASP A 51 -12.40 6.70 19.78
C ASP A 51 -13.43 5.57 19.78
N ASP A 52 -14.00 5.33 20.97
CA ASP A 52 -15.19 4.50 21.22
C ASP A 52 -16.47 5.08 20.56
N HIS A 53 -16.33 5.90 19.53
CA HIS A 53 -17.41 6.42 18.70
C HIS A 53 -17.50 5.63 17.39
N PHE A 54 -17.72 4.32 17.50
CA PHE A 54 -18.41 3.63 16.42
C PHE A 54 -19.85 4.12 16.44
N GLU A 55 -20.17 5.07 15.54
CA GLU A 55 -21.53 5.54 15.35
C GLU A 55 -22.45 4.33 15.10
N ASN A 56 -23.45 4.20 15.97
CA ASN A 56 -24.47 3.15 16.01
C ASN A 56 -25.44 3.22 14.80
N GLU A 57 -25.11 3.97 13.75
CA GLU A 57 -25.95 4.14 12.57
C GLU A 57 -26.03 2.88 11.70
N ASN A 58 -25.06 1.96 11.82
CA ASN A 58 -25.04 0.73 11.02
C ASN A 58 -25.58 -0.52 11.72
N ASN A 59 -26.21 -0.39 12.91
CA ASN A 59 -26.74 -1.54 13.64
C ASN A 59 -28.21 -1.82 13.29
N ILE A 60 -28.53 -1.78 11.99
CA ILE A 60 -29.88 -2.08 11.50
C ILE A 60 -30.08 -3.60 11.57
N PRO A 61 -31.11 -4.10 12.28
CA PRO A 61 -31.40 -5.52 12.32
C PRO A 61 -31.63 -6.08 10.91
N LEU A 62 -31.10 -7.27 10.63
CA LEU A 62 -31.24 -7.92 9.31
C LEU A 62 -32.70 -8.01 8.84
N ALA A 63 -33.64 -8.21 9.76
CA ALA A 63 -35.08 -8.22 9.47
C ALA A 63 -35.60 -6.89 8.92
N GLN A 64 -35.02 -5.77 9.36
CA GLN A 64 -35.39 -4.44 8.89
C GLN A 64 -34.78 -4.13 7.52
N LEU A 65 -33.54 -4.57 7.26
CA LEU A 65 -32.93 -4.49 5.93
C LEU A 65 -33.72 -5.29 4.88
N ILE A 66 -34.20 -6.47 5.26
CA ILE A 66 -35.06 -7.28 4.38
C ILE A 66 -36.35 -6.52 4.06
N LEU A 67 -37.00 -5.93 5.07
CA LEU A 67 -38.23 -5.17 4.87
C LEU A 67 -38.00 -3.97 3.93
N GLU A 68 -36.92 -3.22 4.12
CA GLU A 68 -36.55 -2.09 3.27
C GLU A 68 -36.25 -2.53 1.84
N ALA A 69 -35.52 -3.64 1.64
CA ALA A 69 -35.26 -4.19 0.32
C ALA A 69 -36.54 -4.64 -0.41
N TYR A 70 -37.55 -5.14 0.31
CA TYR A 70 -38.86 -5.48 -0.27
C TYR A 70 -39.71 -4.25 -0.63
N VAL A 71 -39.48 -3.10 0.02
CA VAL A 71 -40.20 -1.85 -0.28
C VAL A 71 -39.68 -1.19 -1.57
N VAL A 72 -38.40 -1.38 -1.89
CA VAL A 72 -37.75 -0.84 -3.11
C VAL A 72 -38.38 -1.41 -4.40
N ASP A 73 -39.06 -2.56 -4.35
CA ASP A 73 -39.58 -3.24 -5.54
C ASP A 73 -41.01 -2.80 -5.95
N THR A 74 -41.45 -1.58 -5.60
CA THR A 74 -42.81 -1.10 -5.95
C THR A 74 -42.92 0.27 -6.61
N ASP A 75 -41.80 0.95 -6.88
CA ASP A 75 -41.83 2.09 -7.81
C ASP A 75 -41.87 1.57 -9.25
N SER A 76 -43.10 1.31 -9.71
CA SER A 76 -43.47 0.81 -11.05
C SER A 76 -42.99 1.65 -12.26
N ASN A 77 -42.11 2.62 -12.03
CA ASN A 77 -41.62 3.56 -13.04
C ASN A 77 -40.11 3.45 -13.28
N VAL A 78 -39.41 2.52 -12.62
CA VAL A 78 -38.02 2.19 -12.95
C VAL A 78 -38.02 1.25 -14.15
N THR A 79 -37.54 1.77 -15.27
CA THR A 79 -37.39 1.03 -16.52
C THR A 79 -36.02 0.38 -16.61
N PHE A 80 -35.85 -0.54 -17.55
CA PHE A 80 -34.53 -1.13 -17.83
C PHE A 80 -33.50 -0.06 -18.24
N ASP A 81 -33.94 0.98 -18.95
CA ASP A 81 -33.06 2.07 -19.37
C ASP A 81 -32.54 2.88 -18.17
N ASP A 82 -33.30 3.00 -17.08
CA ASP A 82 -32.85 3.64 -15.85
C ASP A 82 -31.74 2.85 -15.14
N PHE A 83 -31.74 1.52 -15.28
CA PHE A 83 -30.64 0.68 -14.79
C PHE A 83 -29.38 0.84 -15.64
N VAL A 84 -29.54 0.97 -16.96
CA VAL A 84 -28.41 1.18 -17.89
C VAL A 84 -27.81 2.56 -17.73
N ASP A 85 -28.63 3.58 -17.50
CA ASP A 85 -28.20 4.98 -17.38
C ASP A 85 -27.86 5.38 -15.92
N VAL A 86 -27.83 4.44 -14.98
CA VAL A 86 -27.63 4.71 -13.53
C VAL A 86 -26.33 5.46 -13.23
N ASP A 87 -25.29 5.24 -14.03
CA ASP A 87 -23.96 5.85 -13.88
C ASP A 87 -23.68 6.91 -14.95
N LYS A 88 -24.65 7.24 -15.81
CA LYS A 88 -24.46 8.15 -16.95
C LYS A 88 -24.09 9.57 -16.54
N ASP A 89 -24.70 10.04 -15.45
CA ASP A 89 -24.42 11.36 -14.87
C ASP A 89 -23.35 11.30 -13.77
N LEU A 90 -22.80 10.10 -13.50
CA LEU A 90 -21.69 9.95 -12.57
C LEU A 90 -20.40 10.34 -13.30
N ALA A 91 -19.79 11.45 -12.88
CA ALA A 91 -18.50 11.87 -13.40
C ALA A 91 -17.43 10.79 -13.09
N THR A 92 -17.14 9.94 -14.07
CA THR A 92 -16.11 8.88 -13.95
C THR A 92 -14.69 9.45 -14.01
N SER A 93 -14.55 10.68 -14.47
CA SER A 93 -13.31 11.46 -14.50
C SER A 93 -13.63 12.94 -14.33
N GLY A 94 -12.72 13.69 -13.71
CA GLY A 94 -12.83 15.15 -13.65
C GLY A 94 -12.58 15.76 -15.03
N GLU A 95 -13.11 16.97 -15.27
CA GLU A 95 -12.75 17.76 -16.46
C GLU A 95 -11.27 18.12 -16.37
N LEU A 96 -10.42 17.35 -17.05
CA LEU A 96 -9.01 17.67 -17.23
C LEU A 96 -8.92 18.83 -18.22
N ASN A 97 -8.49 20.00 -17.75
CA ASN A 97 -8.19 21.10 -18.65
C ASN A 97 -6.85 20.84 -19.34
N ASP A 98 -6.60 21.46 -20.49
CA ASP A 98 -5.36 21.27 -21.25
C ASP A 98 -4.11 21.59 -20.42
N GLU A 99 -4.24 22.52 -19.46
CA GLU A 99 -3.18 22.86 -18.50
C GLU A 99 -2.84 21.70 -17.54
N ASP A 100 -3.85 20.92 -17.11
CA ASP A 100 -3.66 19.76 -16.23
C ASP A 100 -2.98 18.60 -16.96
N LEU A 101 -3.23 18.45 -18.26
CA LEU A 101 -2.55 17.45 -19.11
C LEU A 101 -1.06 17.74 -19.25
N VAL A 102 -0.68 19.03 -19.37
CA VAL A 102 0.74 19.43 -19.46
C VAL A 102 1.46 19.20 -18.13
N ILE A 103 0.79 19.43 -17.01
CA ILE A 103 1.36 19.16 -15.69
C ILE A 103 1.52 17.65 -15.48
N ASN A 104 0.50 16.85 -15.80
CA ASN A 104 0.57 15.40 -15.62
C ASN A 104 1.60 14.74 -16.54
N SER A 105 1.76 15.21 -17.78
CA SER A 105 2.80 14.72 -18.70
C SER A 105 4.22 15.06 -18.24
N LYS A 106 4.45 16.25 -17.65
CA LYS A 106 5.76 16.59 -17.04
C LYS A 106 6.05 15.78 -15.79
N SER A 107 5.05 15.50 -14.97
CA SER A 107 5.19 14.65 -13.79
C SER A 107 5.57 13.22 -14.17
N LEU A 108 4.96 12.66 -15.24
CA LEU A 108 5.31 11.33 -15.76
C LEU A 108 6.73 11.26 -16.35
N GLN A 109 7.17 12.32 -17.04
CA GLN A 109 8.57 12.40 -17.54
C GLN A 109 9.59 12.47 -16.41
N THR A 110 9.24 13.09 -15.27
CA THR A 110 10.15 13.19 -14.11
C THR A 110 10.29 11.85 -13.38
N GLU A 111 9.28 10.96 -13.45
CA GLU A 111 9.34 9.62 -12.86
C GLU A 111 9.99 8.56 -13.77
N GLU A 112 9.87 8.67 -15.10
CA GLU A 112 10.56 7.78 -16.05
C GLU A 112 12.03 8.13 -16.29
N GLU A 113 12.45 9.40 -16.13
CA GLU A 113 13.85 9.82 -16.30
C GLU A 113 14.80 9.37 -15.15
N ALA A 114 14.29 8.68 -14.12
CA ALA A 114 15.11 8.22 -13.01
C ALA A 114 15.94 6.93 -13.29
N TYR A 115 15.76 6.24 -14.42
CA TYR A 115 16.44 4.96 -14.69
C TYR A 115 16.91 4.70 -16.13
N GLU A 116 17.18 5.74 -16.93
CA GLU A 116 18.03 5.55 -18.12
C GLU A 116 19.40 6.21 -17.91
N ILE A 117 20.30 5.46 -17.26
CA ILE A 117 21.73 5.71 -17.42
C ILE A 117 22.09 5.19 -18.82
N ASP A 118 22.01 6.08 -19.81
CA ASP A 118 22.61 5.86 -21.12
C ASP A 118 24.14 5.84 -20.96
N GLU A 119 24.71 4.64 -20.93
CA GLU A 119 26.17 4.40 -20.81
C GLU A 119 26.97 4.92 -22.03
N ASN A 120 26.35 5.61 -23.00
CA ASN A 120 27.03 6.08 -24.23
C ASN A 120 26.91 7.59 -24.52
N GLN A 121 26.60 8.43 -23.54
CA GLN A 121 26.78 9.88 -23.69
C GLN A 121 28.01 10.37 -22.96
N ASP A 122 29.15 10.20 -23.63
CA ASP A 122 30.35 11.00 -23.42
C ASP A 122 30.02 12.44 -23.89
N ASN A 123 29.26 13.17 -23.08
CA ASN A 123 28.91 14.57 -23.30
C ASN A 123 30.14 15.42 -22.92
N PRO A 124 30.89 16.01 -23.88
CA PRO A 124 32.19 16.62 -23.64
C PRO A 124 32.08 18.02 -23.03
N GLY A 125 31.07 18.28 -22.19
CA GLY A 125 30.75 19.62 -21.69
C GLY A 125 30.05 19.68 -20.33
N MET A 126 29.83 18.55 -19.64
CA MET A 126 29.36 18.60 -18.25
C MET A 126 30.58 18.60 -17.33
N GLU A 127 31.03 19.80 -16.93
CA GLU A 127 31.91 19.93 -15.78
C GLU A 127 31.14 19.42 -14.56
N PHE A 128 31.28 18.13 -14.25
CA PHE A 128 30.99 17.62 -12.91
C PHE A 128 32.01 18.28 -12.00
N GLU A 129 31.61 19.39 -11.36
CA GLU A 129 32.39 19.92 -10.25
C GLU A 129 32.52 18.79 -9.23
N PRO A 130 33.76 18.42 -8.84
CA PRO A 130 33.95 17.32 -7.91
C PRO A 130 33.20 17.67 -6.62
N PRO A 131 32.33 16.77 -6.13
CA PRO A 131 31.55 17.05 -4.94
C PRO A 131 32.49 17.40 -3.79
N SER A 132 32.07 18.38 -2.98
CA SER A 132 32.86 18.80 -1.83
C SER A 132 33.09 17.59 -0.91
N THR A 133 34.22 17.53 -0.21
CA THR A 133 34.52 16.46 0.75
C THR A 133 33.40 16.27 1.78
N LEU A 134 32.72 17.36 2.14
CA LEU A 134 31.56 17.35 3.02
C LEU A 134 30.33 16.66 2.39
N GLU A 135 30.07 16.88 1.11
CA GLU A 135 28.98 16.23 0.37
C GLU A 135 29.26 14.75 0.14
N ALA A 136 30.51 14.41 -0.18
CA ALA A 136 30.96 13.03 -0.29
C ALA A 136 30.73 12.27 1.03
N ILE A 137 31.09 12.85 2.19
CA ILE A 137 30.86 12.24 3.51
C ILE A 137 29.36 12.09 3.81
N LYS A 138 28.53 13.08 3.45
CA LYS A 138 27.06 13.00 3.62
C LYS A 138 26.47 11.86 2.79
N ALA A 139 26.84 11.74 1.52
CA ALA A 139 26.41 10.65 0.65
C ALA A 139 26.86 9.28 1.18
N LEU A 140 28.09 9.19 1.68
CA LEU A 140 28.63 7.98 2.28
C LEU A 140 27.85 7.55 3.53
N LYS A 141 27.41 8.51 4.36
CA LYS A 141 26.55 8.24 5.52
C LYS A 141 25.18 7.66 5.13
N ILE A 142 24.60 8.14 4.03
CA ILE A 142 23.33 7.62 3.48
C ILE A 142 23.53 6.16 3.03
N VAL A 143 24.58 5.91 2.26
CA VAL A 143 24.94 4.56 1.78
C VAL A 143 25.19 3.61 2.95
N ARG A 144 25.92 4.05 3.98
CA ARG A 144 26.14 3.27 5.20
C ARG A 144 24.85 2.90 5.91
N ASN A 145 23.91 3.85 6.02
CA ASN A 145 22.63 3.61 6.67
C ASN A 145 21.85 2.54 5.91
N HIS A 146 21.74 2.67 4.59
CA HIS A 146 21.04 1.70 3.73
C HIS A 146 21.66 0.29 3.82
N ILE A 147 22.99 0.19 3.78
CA ILE A 147 23.70 -1.09 3.90
C ILE A 147 23.52 -1.69 5.31
N SER A 148 23.40 -0.86 6.36
CA SER A 148 23.22 -1.35 7.73
C SER A 148 21.84 -1.97 7.98
N PHE A 149 20.82 -1.53 7.25
CA PHE A 149 19.45 -2.08 7.32
C PHE A 149 19.25 -3.32 6.45
N ASN A 150 20.17 -3.63 5.52
CA ASN A 150 20.07 -4.79 4.64
C ASN A 150 21.13 -5.84 4.99
N ASP A 151 20.72 -6.90 5.69
CA ASP A 151 21.62 -7.94 6.21
C ASP A 151 22.49 -8.61 5.13
N LYS A 152 21.97 -8.76 3.90
CA LYS A 152 22.73 -9.33 2.77
C LYS A 152 23.85 -8.41 2.30
N LEU A 153 23.60 -7.10 2.27
CA LEU A 153 24.59 -6.10 1.86
C LEU A 153 25.61 -5.83 2.97
N LYS A 154 25.18 -5.91 4.23
CA LYS A 154 26.02 -5.72 5.41
C LYS A 154 27.16 -6.73 5.47
N GLU A 155 26.91 -8.00 5.17
CA GLU A 155 27.95 -9.04 5.22
C GLU A 155 29.06 -8.81 4.20
N VAL A 156 28.71 -8.28 3.02
CA VAL A 156 29.62 -8.13 1.88
C VAL A 156 30.32 -6.78 1.86
N TYR A 157 29.58 -5.68 2.09
CA TYR A 157 30.04 -4.33 1.73
C TYR A 157 30.36 -3.43 2.93
N ILE A 158 30.01 -3.81 4.17
CA ILE A 158 30.22 -2.95 5.34
C ILE A 158 31.70 -2.61 5.57
N LYS A 159 32.61 -3.55 5.27
CA LYS A 159 34.06 -3.33 5.39
C LYS A 159 34.56 -2.30 4.39
N ASN A 160 34.04 -2.33 3.16
CA ASN A 160 34.44 -1.40 2.09
C ASN A 160 33.96 0.02 2.39
N VAL A 161 32.74 0.16 2.92
CA VAL A 161 32.19 1.45 3.36
C VAL A 161 33.04 2.05 4.49
N ILE A 162 33.46 1.26 5.47
CA ILE A 162 34.32 1.73 6.58
C ILE A 162 35.71 2.15 6.08
N ILE A 163 36.28 1.44 5.10
CA ILE A 163 37.58 1.81 4.50
C ILE A 163 37.46 3.16 3.78
N LEU A 164 36.39 3.35 3.02
CA LEU A 164 36.13 4.62 2.33
C LEU A 164 35.93 5.77 3.33
N GLU A 165 35.14 5.60 4.39
CA GLU A 165 34.98 6.63 5.42
C GLU A 165 36.32 7.04 6.06
N ARG A 166 37.21 6.07 6.32
CA ARG A 166 38.54 6.35 6.88
C ARG A 166 39.45 7.09 5.90
N ALA A 167 39.32 6.81 4.61
CA ALA A 167 40.11 7.47 3.57
C ALA A 167 39.71 8.95 3.38
N TYR A 168 38.46 9.32 3.65
CA TYR A 168 37.97 10.70 3.56
C TYR A 168 38.19 11.54 4.84
N VAL A 169 38.62 10.92 5.94
CA VAL A 169 38.84 11.58 7.25
C VAL A 169 40.33 11.86 7.51
N LEU A 170 41.24 11.34 6.68
CA LEU A 170 42.69 11.61 6.69
C LEU A 170 43.04 12.75 5.73
#